data_AF-A0A3Q9A2G2-F1
#
_entry.id   AF-A0A3Q9A2G2-F1
#
_cell.length_a   1.000
_cell.length_b   1.000
_cell.length_c   1.000
_cell.angle_alpha   90.00
_cell.angle_beta   90.00
_cell.angle_gamma   90.00
#
_symmetry.space_group_name_H-M   'P 1'
#
loop_
_entity.id
_entity.type
_entity.pdbx_description
1 polymer ?
#
loop_
_entity_poly.entity_id
_entity_poly.type
_entity_poly.pdbx_seq_one_letter_code
_entity_poly.pdbx_strand_id
1 'polypeptide(L)'
;MLVEDMLGELGHEVVGPAMRLAPALKMAREEIFDFAILDVNLANEQSFPVAQLLQEKGTPFVFATGYGLRGLDERFRGIMTLQKPFLLQELADAISVLLACE
;
A
#
# COMPACT_ATOMS: atom_id res chain seq x y z
N MET A 1 -8.74 10.14 9.93
CA MET A 1 -9.49 9.29 8.98
C MET A 1 -8.70 8.02 8.74
N LEU A 2 -9.38 6.89 8.62
CA LEU A 2 -8.79 5.63 8.18
C LEU A 2 -8.67 5.64 6.65
N VAL A 3 -7.66 4.96 6.11
CA VAL A 3 -7.46 4.83 4.65
C VAL A 3 -8.67 4.18 3.97
N GLU A 4 -9.34 3.28 4.69
CA GLU A 4 -10.52 2.56 4.22
C GLU A 4 -11.71 3.50 3.94
N ASP A 5 -11.88 4.51 4.81
CA ASP A 5 -12.93 5.53 4.68
C ASP A 5 -12.67 6.40 3.45
N MET A 6 -11.41 6.80 3.25
CA MET A 6 -10.95 7.57 2.11
C MET A 6 -11.14 6.83 0.79
N LEU A 7 -10.85 5.53 0.76
CA LEU A 7 -11.09 4.66 -0.40
C LEU A 7 -12.58 4.54 -0.72
N GLY A 8 -13.42 4.40 0.31
CA GLY A 8 -14.88 4.40 0.17
C GLY A 8 -15.42 5.70 -0.43
N GLU A 9 -14.89 6.86 0.01
CA GLU A 9 -15.27 8.16 -0.57
C GLU A 9 -14.85 8.31 -2.04
N LEU A 10 -13.75 7.67 -2.43
CA LEU A 10 -13.27 7.61 -3.83
C LEU A 10 -14.03 6.58 -4.68
N GLY A 11 -14.91 5.78 -4.08
CA GLY A 11 -15.68 4.74 -4.78
C GLY A 11 -14.92 3.43 -5.01
N HIS A 12 -13.82 3.21 -4.28
CA HIS A 12 -13.06 1.96 -4.33
C HIS A 12 -13.56 0.96 -3.29
N GLU A 13 -13.52 -0.33 -3.64
CA GLU A 13 -13.84 -1.42 -2.71
C GLU A 13 -12.60 -1.79 -1.88
N VAL A 14 -12.76 -1.79 -0.56
CA VAL A 14 -11.71 -2.18 0.37
C VAL A 14 -11.88 -3.65 0.70
N VAL A 15 -11.08 -4.49 0.04
CA VAL A 15 -11.07 -5.95 0.26
C VAL A 15 -10.64 -6.31 1.70
N GLY A 16 -9.76 -5.52 2.32
CA GLY A 16 -9.63 -5.52 3.77
C GLY A 16 -8.34 -4.92 4.33
N PRO A 17 -8.37 -4.34 5.54
CA PRO A 17 -7.18 -3.88 6.23
C PRO A 17 -6.43 -5.05 6.87
N ALA A 18 -5.19 -5.26 6.47
CA ALA A 18 -4.31 -6.18 7.17
C ALA A 18 -3.45 -5.42 8.20
N MET A 19 -3.84 -5.49 9.48
CA MET A 19 -3.11 -4.83 10.58
C MET A 19 -1.83 -5.56 11.01
N ARG A 20 -1.54 -6.74 10.44
CA ARG A 20 -0.37 -7.57 10.76
C ARG A 20 0.19 -8.20 9.50
N LEU A 21 1.47 -8.58 9.56
CA LEU A 21 2.18 -9.16 8.41
C LEU A 21 1.57 -10.49 7.95
N ALA A 22 1.28 -11.41 8.87
CA ALA A 22 0.72 -12.72 8.54
C ALA A 22 -0.62 -12.67 7.75
N PRO A 23 -1.66 -11.94 8.20
CA PRO A 23 -2.88 -11.80 7.41
C PRO A 23 -2.65 -11.02 6.11
N ALA A 24 -1.74 -10.04 6.07
CA ALA A 24 -1.41 -9.31 4.84
C ALA A 24 -0.81 -10.23 3.78
N LEU A 25 0.13 -11.10 4.18
CA LEU A 25 0.74 -12.11 3.30
C LEU A 25 -0.28 -13.12 2.79
N LYS A 26 -1.18 -13.60 3.67
CA LYS A 26 -2.23 -14.54 3.30
C LYS A 26 -3.18 -13.90 2.26
N MET A 27 -3.64 -12.70 2.54
CA MET A 27 -4.50 -11.91 1.66
C MET A 27 -3.82 -11.61 0.32
N ALA A 28 -2.57 -11.13 0.32
CA ALA A 28 -1.81 -10.89 -0.90
C ALA A 28 -1.58 -12.17 -1.75
N ARG A 29 -1.62 -13.36 -1.14
CA ARG A 29 -1.56 -14.64 -1.87
C ARG A 29 -2.90 -15.08 -2.43
N GLU A 30 -3.94 -15.08 -1.61
CA GLU A 30 -5.25 -15.66 -1.95
C GLU A 30 -6.10 -14.74 -2.81
N GLU A 31 -5.98 -13.43 -2.59
CA GLU A 31 -6.79 -12.42 -3.28
C GLU A 31 -5.98 -11.77 -4.41
N ILE A 32 -6.70 -11.09 -5.30
CA ILE A 32 -6.17 -10.28 -6.39
C ILE A 32 -6.62 -8.84 -6.14
N PHE A 33 -5.68 -7.90 -6.23
CA PHE A 33 -5.93 -6.47 -6.06
C PHE A 33 -5.52 -5.75 -7.33
N ASP A 34 -6.29 -4.74 -7.73
CA ASP A 34 -5.88 -3.80 -8.77
C ASP A 34 -4.73 -2.93 -8.28
N PHE A 35 -4.77 -2.55 -7.01
CA PHE A 35 -3.69 -1.84 -6.33
C PHE A 35 -3.66 -2.16 -4.84
N ALA A 36 -2.52 -1.98 -4.20
CA ALA A 36 -2.38 -2.17 -2.75
C ALA A 36 -1.71 -0.97 -2.06
N ILE A 37 -2.13 -0.68 -0.84
CA ILE A 37 -1.51 0.33 0.02
C ILE A 37 -0.87 -0.40 1.21
N LEU A 38 0.46 -0.32 1.30
CA LEU A 38 1.25 -1.04 2.29
C LEU A 38 1.82 -0.08 3.33
N ASP A 39 1.49 -0.26 4.60
CA ASP A 39 2.20 0.45 5.65
C ASP A 39 3.58 -0.19 5.90
N VAL A 40 4.66 0.59 5.86
CA VAL A 40 6.02 0.05 6.09
C VAL A 40 6.17 -0.54 7.51
N ASN A 41 5.44 0.00 8.49
CA ASN A 41 5.53 -0.38 9.90
C ASN A 41 4.23 -1.00 10.40
N LEU A 42 4.10 -2.32 10.26
CA LEU A 42 3.01 -3.10 10.82
C LEU A 42 3.37 -3.54 12.25
N ALA A 43 3.19 -2.64 13.23
CA ALA A 43 3.31 -2.96 14.66
C ALA A 43 4.58 -3.76 15.03
N ASN A 44 5.77 -3.24 14.69
CA ASN A 44 7.12 -3.84 14.79
C ASN A 44 7.54 -4.83 13.68
N GLU A 45 6.67 -5.16 12.74
CA GLU A 45 7.02 -5.97 11.57
C GLU A 45 7.07 -5.11 10.30
N GLN A 46 8.00 -5.42 9.40
CA GLN A 46 8.12 -4.72 8.13
C GLN A 46 7.28 -5.43 7.07
N SER A 47 6.44 -4.70 6.34
CA SER A 47 5.57 -5.23 5.28
C SER A 47 6.30 -5.58 3.97
N PHE A 48 7.63 -5.53 3.96
CA PHE A 48 8.47 -5.87 2.79
C PHE A 48 8.16 -7.21 2.11
N PRO A 49 7.90 -8.33 2.82
CA PRO A 49 7.61 -9.58 2.14
C PRO A 49 6.22 -9.57 1.47
N VAL A 50 5.30 -8.70 1.90
CA VAL A 50 4.03 -8.47 1.18
C VAL A 50 4.30 -7.68 -0.10
N ALA A 51 5.11 -6.63 -0.02
CA ALA A 51 5.53 -5.84 -1.17
C ALA A 51 6.23 -6.68 -2.24
N GLN A 52 7.13 -7.56 -1.82
CA GLN A 52 7.81 -8.49 -2.72
C GLN A 52 6.82 -9.40 -3.43
N LEU A 53 5.87 -9.98 -2.69
CA LEU A 53 4.86 -10.86 -3.26
C LEU A 53 3.96 -10.12 -4.28
N LEU A 54 3.55 -8.89 -3.97
CA LEU A 54 2.76 -8.06 -4.90
C LEU A 54 3.56 -7.73 -6.16
N GLN A 55 4.85 -7.45 -6.02
CA GLN A 55 5.76 -7.22 -7.15
C GLN A 55 5.92 -8.48 -8.01
N GLU A 56 6.07 -9.65 -7.40
CA GLU A 56 6.11 -10.94 -8.10
C GLU A 56 4.79 -11.24 -8.83
N LYS A 57 3.66 -10.81 -8.28
CA LYS A 57 2.33 -10.89 -8.92
C LYS A 57 2.12 -9.85 -10.03
N GLY A 58 2.96 -8.83 -10.12
CA GLY A 58 2.75 -7.69 -11.02
C GLY A 58 1.64 -6.74 -10.58
N THR A 59 1.22 -6.81 -9.31
CA THR A 59 0.23 -5.88 -8.76
C THR A 59 0.92 -4.57 -8.38
N PRO A 60 0.44 -3.41 -8.87
CA PRO A 60 1.00 -2.12 -8.50
C PRO A 60 0.63 -1.77 -7.04
N PHE A 61 1.54 -1.12 -6.32
CA PHE A 61 1.31 -0.78 -4.91
C PHE A 61 2.02 0.51 -4.48
N VAL A 62 1.53 1.11 -3.41
CA VAL A 62 2.09 2.32 -2.79
C VAL A 62 2.41 2.06 -1.32
N PHE A 63 3.55 2.60 -0.86
CA PHE A 63 3.95 2.50 0.53
C PHE A 63 3.49 3.69 1.35
N ALA A 64 2.65 3.48 2.35
CA ALA A 64 2.32 4.48 3.35
C ALA A 64 3.33 4.40 4.52
N THR A 65 4.05 5.48 4.83
CA THR A 65 5.01 5.48 5.94
C THR A 65 5.02 6.80 6.70
N GLY A 66 5.01 6.74 8.03
CA GLY A 66 5.17 7.92 8.88
C GLY A 66 6.61 8.43 9.01
N TYR A 67 7.61 7.60 8.68
CA TYR A 67 9.03 7.96 8.74
C TYR A 67 9.60 8.38 7.38
N GLY A 68 8.78 8.39 6.32
CA GLY A 68 9.19 8.69 4.95
C GLY A 68 10.14 7.66 4.36
N LEU A 69 10.87 8.08 3.31
CA LEU A 69 11.87 7.27 2.58
C LEU A 69 13.03 6.75 3.43
N ARG A 70 13.23 7.27 4.65
CA ARG A 70 14.33 6.85 5.54
C ARG A 70 14.17 5.44 6.09
N GLY A 71 12.95 4.90 6.11
CA GLY A 71 12.65 3.53 6.55
C GLY A 71 12.53 2.51 5.43
N LEU A 72 12.66 2.93 4.16
CA LEU A 72 12.55 2.05 3.01
C LEU A 72 13.91 1.51 2.58
N ASP A 73 13.95 0.20 2.40
CA ASP A 73 15.09 -0.51 1.82
C ASP A 73 15.34 -0.01 0.37
N GLU A 74 16.60 0.05 -0.07
CA GLU A 74 16.96 0.60 -1.39
C GLU A 74 16.26 -0.12 -2.54
N ARG A 75 15.88 -1.38 -2.34
CA ARG A 75 15.10 -2.19 -3.29
C ARG A 75 13.72 -1.62 -3.60
N PHE A 76 13.16 -0.81 -2.71
CA PHE A 76 11.82 -0.23 -2.83
C PHE A 76 11.83 1.29 -3.11
N ARG A 77 13.01 1.89 -3.32
CA ARG A 77 13.14 3.33 -3.63
C ARG A 77 12.48 3.76 -4.94
N GLY A 78 12.22 2.83 -5.85
CA GLY A 78 11.53 3.08 -7.12
C GLY A 78 10.00 3.00 -7.03
N ILE A 79 9.44 2.66 -5.87
CA ILE A 79 8.01 2.50 -5.67
C ILE A 79 7.42 3.78 -5.09
N MET A 80 6.19 4.09 -5.47
CA MET A 80 5.48 5.25 -4.95
C MET A 80 5.33 5.15 -3.42
N THR A 81 5.60 6.25 -2.72
CA THR A 81 5.53 6.30 -1.25
C THR A 81 4.72 7.51 -0.81
N LEU A 82 3.76 7.28 0.08
CA LEU A 82 2.96 8.30 0.74
C LEU A 82 3.50 8.52 2.15
N GLN A 83 3.92 9.75 2.43
CA GLN A 83 4.37 10.12 3.76
C GLN A 83 3.18 10.51 4.64
N LYS A 84 3.04 9.87 5.81
CA LYS A 84 2.03 10.29 6.79
C LYS A 84 2.50 11.56 7.52
N PRO A 85 1.60 12.54 7.75
CA PRO A 85 0.17 12.53 7.40
C PRO A 85 -0.07 12.92 5.92
N PHE A 86 -0.83 12.09 5.19
CA PHE A 86 -1.27 12.38 3.82
C PHE A 86 -2.75 12.74 3.79
N LEU A 87 -3.18 13.46 2.75
CA LEU A 87 -4.56 13.90 2.53
C LEU A 87 -5.30 12.97 1.56
N LEU A 88 -6.63 13.11 1.49
CA LEU A 88 -7.46 12.38 0.51
C LEU A 88 -6.99 12.61 -0.93
N GLN A 89 -6.63 13.85 -1.25
CA GLN A 89 -6.13 14.21 -2.58
C GLN A 89 -4.79 13.51 -2.90
N GLU A 90 -3.89 13.40 -1.94
CA GLU A 90 -2.59 12.72 -2.13
C GLU A 90 -2.79 11.22 -2.36
N LEU A 91 -3.73 10.60 -1.62
CA LEU A 91 -4.08 9.21 -1.82
C LEU A 91 -4.74 8.99 -3.18
N ALA A 92 -5.66 9.86 -3.57
CA ALA A 92 -6.36 9.79 -4.85
C ALA A 92 -5.40 9.98 -6.03
N ASP A 93 -4.47 10.93 -5.94
CA ASP A 93 -3.43 11.15 -6.95
C ASP A 93 -2.54 9.92 -7.09
N ALA A 94 -2.07 9.35 -5.98
CA ALA A 94 -1.27 8.13 -6.00
C ALA A 94 -2.01 6.95 -6.63
N ILE A 95 -3.29 6.74 -6.29
CA ILE A 95 -4.13 5.70 -6.90
C ILE A 95 -4.34 5.98 -8.39
N SER A 96 -4.63 7.23 -8.77
CA SER A 96 -4.80 7.62 -10.16
C SER A 96 -3.53 7.36 -10.97
N VAL A 97 -2.35 7.61 -10.42
CA VAL A 97 -1.08 7.33 -11.09
C VAL A 97 -0.82 5.83 -11.21
N LEU A 98 -1.14 5.05 -10.16
CA LEU A 98 -1.03 3.59 -10.19
C LEU A 98 -1.93 2.96 -11.27
N LEU A 99 -3.17 3.46 -11.40
CA LEU A 99 -4.14 2.98 -12.38
C LEU A 99 -3.91 3.54 -13.79
N ALA A 100 -3.34 4.73 -13.94
CA ALA A 100 -3.10 5.36 -15.24
C ALA A 100 -1.88 4.80 -16.00
N CYS A 101 -1.06 3.97 -15.37
CA CYS A 101 0.05 3.30 -16.03
C CYS A 101 -0.44 2.03 -16.76
N GLU A 102 -1.33 2.22 -17.74
CA GLU A 102 -1.72 1.19 -18.74
C GLU A 102 -0.76 1.16 -19.94
#